data_AF-E8X0H2-F1
#
_entry.id   AF-E8X0H2-F1
#
_cell.length_a   1.000
_cell.length_b   1.000
_cell.length_c   1.000
_cell.angle_alpha   90.00
_cell.angle_beta   90.00
_cell.angle_gamma   90.00
#
_symmetry.space_group_name_H-M   'P 1'
#
loop_
_entity.id
_entity.type
_entity.pdbx_description
1 polymer ?
#
loop_
_entity_poly.entity_id
_entity_poly.type
_entity_poly.pdbx_seq_one_letter_code
_entity_poly.pdbx_strand_id
1 'polypeptide(L)'
;MRMNLKWIAAAGMMAAMVPFAGAQQVPGPHPAYLHALSDLRAARHYLNDGWAWQPVKHDDNAAIREIDAAINEIKMAAIEDGKGVNDPFPIDAHVSPHDRFRKANELLWSAHNDLSKAEDVPQSRGLRDRAILHVDRAHGIVDNTERTAKWE
;
A
#
# COMPACT_ATOMS: atom_id res chain seq x y z
N MET A 1 16.87 -34.30 74.14
CA MET A 1 16.76 -33.82 72.74
C MET A 1 16.14 -34.92 71.88
N ARG A 2 14.81 -34.91 71.68
CA ARG A 2 14.08 -35.58 70.59
C ARG A 2 12.75 -34.84 70.39
N MET A 3 12.49 -34.48 69.14
CA MET A 3 11.50 -33.49 68.71
C MET A 3 10.40 -34.16 67.85
N ASN A 4 9.16 -33.80 68.16
CA ASN A 4 7.99 -33.51 67.32
C ASN A 4 7.35 -34.55 66.37
N LEU A 5 6.13 -34.92 66.77
CA LEU A 5 4.84 -34.61 66.13
C LEU A 5 4.79 -34.62 64.59
N LYS A 6 4.22 -35.68 64.04
CA LYS A 6 3.80 -35.78 62.65
C LYS A 6 2.33 -35.37 62.52
N TRP A 7 2.07 -34.30 61.77
CA TRP A 7 0.78 -34.10 61.09
C TRP A 7 1.06 -33.78 59.63
N ILE A 8 0.61 -34.69 58.77
CA ILE A 8 0.60 -34.55 57.31
C ILE A 8 -0.77 -34.01 56.95
N ALA A 9 -0.82 -32.86 56.28
CA ALA A 9 -1.79 -32.54 55.22
C ALA A 9 -1.44 -31.16 54.64
N ALA A 10 -0.59 -31.12 53.61
CA ALA A 10 -0.49 -29.98 52.72
C ALA A 10 -1.39 -30.27 51.51
N ALA A 11 -2.57 -29.64 51.47
CA ALA A 11 -3.42 -29.63 50.30
C ALA A 11 -2.76 -28.76 49.22
N GLY A 12 -2.28 -29.40 48.16
CA GLY A 12 -1.74 -28.73 46.99
C GLY A 12 -2.85 -27.99 46.24
N MET A 13 -2.81 -26.67 46.26
CA MET A 13 -3.65 -25.83 45.41
C MET A 13 -2.98 -25.77 44.03
N MET A 14 -3.43 -26.63 43.12
CA MET A 14 -3.04 -26.62 41.71
C MET A 14 -3.43 -25.27 41.09
N ALA A 15 -2.45 -24.41 40.84
CA ALA A 15 -2.62 -23.23 40.02
C ALA A 15 -2.88 -23.69 38.57
N ALA A 16 -4.12 -23.58 38.12
CA ALA A 16 -4.47 -23.77 36.73
C ALA A 16 -3.80 -22.65 35.92
N MET A 17 -2.71 -22.98 35.23
CA MET A 17 -2.17 -22.15 34.16
C MET A 17 -3.22 -22.06 33.07
N VAL A 18 -3.92 -20.93 33.00
CA VAL A 18 -4.74 -20.59 31.82
C VAL A 18 -3.75 -20.36 30.69
N PRO A 19 -3.81 -21.13 29.58
CA PRO A 19 -3.01 -20.79 28.42
C PRO A 19 -3.51 -19.44 27.92
N PHE A 20 -2.64 -18.45 27.91
CA PHE A 20 -2.82 -17.27 27.07
C PHE A 20 -3.00 -17.80 25.66
N ALA A 21 -4.24 -17.84 25.19
CA ALA A 21 -4.53 -17.94 23.77
C ALA A 21 -3.82 -16.74 23.15
N GLY A 22 -2.68 -16.99 22.48
CA GLY A 22 -2.04 -16.00 21.65
C GLY A 22 -3.11 -15.45 20.73
N ALA A 23 -3.36 -14.15 20.79
CA ALA A 23 -4.21 -13.49 19.83
C ALA A 23 -3.71 -13.92 18.45
N GLN A 24 -4.48 -14.78 17.77
CA GLN A 24 -4.24 -15.06 16.36
C GLN A 24 -4.21 -13.68 15.72
N GLN A 25 -3.06 -13.29 15.19
CA GLN A 25 -2.95 -12.13 14.34
C GLN A 25 -3.89 -12.42 13.17
N VAL A 26 -5.12 -11.91 13.26
CA VAL A 26 -6.01 -11.83 12.11
C VAL A 26 -5.16 -11.13 11.06
N PRO A 27 -4.91 -11.74 9.87
CA PRO A 27 -4.04 -11.14 8.88
C PRO A 27 -4.56 -9.73 8.56
N GLY A 28 -3.88 -8.71 9.10
CA GLY A 28 -4.22 -7.32 8.86
C GLY A 28 -4.01 -6.98 7.38
N PRO A 29 -4.58 -5.86 6.89
CA PRO A 29 -4.31 -5.36 5.55
C PRO A 29 -2.80 -5.33 5.26
N HIS A 30 -2.36 -5.66 4.04
CA HIS A 30 -0.94 -5.49 3.66
C HIS A 30 -0.62 -3.99 3.69
N PRO A 31 0.15 -3.50 4.69
CA PRO A 31 0.34 -2.07 4.86
C PRO A 31 1.02 -1.44 3.62
N ALA A 32 1.91 -2.19 2.97
CA ALA A 32 2.53 -1.81 1.71
C ALA A 32 1.51 -1.63 0.57
N TYR A 33 0.55 -2.54 0.41
CA TYR A 33 -0.47 -2.42 -0.64
C TYR A 33 -1.45 -1.28 -0.35
N LEU A 34 -1.82 -1.07 0.92
CA LEU A 34 -2.66 0.07 1.29
C LEU A 34 -1.96 1.40 0.98
N HIS A 35 -0.70 1.53 1.37
CA HIS A 35 0.08 2.73 1.10
C HIS A 35 0.26 2.95 -0.42
N ALA A 36 0.65 1.91 -1.17
CA ALA A 36 0.73 1.99 -2.63
C ALA A 36 -0.60 2.38 -3.28
N LEU A 37 -1.74 1.83 -2.82
CA LEU A 37 -3.06 2.20 -3.34
C LEU A 37 -3.42 3.66 -3.02
N SER A 38 -3.07 4.14 -1.83
CA SER A 38 -3.24 5.54 -1.45
C SER A 38 -2.44 6.45 -2.38
N ASP A 39 -1.15 6.14 -2.58
CA ASP A 39 -0.25 6.92 -3.42
C ASP A 39 -0.69 6.93 -4.89
N LEU A 40 -1.10 5.78 -5.43
CA LEU A 40 -1.57 5.69 -6.81
C LEU A 40 -2.86 6.50 -7.04
N ARG A 41 -3.79 6.50 -6.08
CA ARG A 41 -5.00 7.30 -6.18
C ARG A 41 -4.71 8.79 -6.10
N ALA A 42 -3.76 9.20 -5.25
CA ALA A 42 -3.29 10.57 -5.16
C ALA A 42 -2.58 11.01 -6.46
N ALA A 43 -1.71 10.16 -7.03
CA ALA A 43 -1.05 10.44 -8.31
C ALA A 43 -2.07 10.62 -9.44
N ARG A 44 -3.05 9.72 -9.53
CA ARG A 44 -4.17 9.81 -10.48
C ARG A 44 -4.91 11.14 -10.35
N HIS A 45 -5.17 11.58 -9.12
CA HIS A 45 -5.84 12.84 -8.87
C HIS A 45 -5.05 14.03 -9.41
N TYR A 46 -3.74 14.14 -9.12
CA TYR A 46 -2.90 15.23 -9.65
C TYR A 46 -2.88 15.30 -11.18
N LEU A 47 -3.02 14.16 -11.87
CA LEU A 47 -3.10 14.10 -13.32
C LEU A 47 -4.51 14.44 -13.85
N ASN A 48 -5.57 14.12 -13.09
CA ASN A 48 -6.96 14.24 -13.52
C ASN A 48 -7.66 15.54 -13.07
N ASP A 49 -6.99 16.44 -12.34
CA ASP A 49 -7.63 17.60 -11.67
C ASP A 49 -8.13 18.72 -12.60
N GLY A 50 -8.49 18.39 -13.84
CA GLY A 50 -9.23 19.29 -14.71
C GLY A 50 -8.40 20.39 -15.35
N TRP A 51 -7.07 20.22 -15.43
CA TRP A 51 -6.10 21.21 -15.95
C TRP A 51 -6.40 21.76 -17.36
N ALA A 52 -7.31 21.15 -18.12
CA ALA A 52 -7.81 21.54 -19.45
C ALA A 52 -6.72 21.79 -20.53
N TRP A 53 -5.45 21.56 -20.20
CA TRP A 53 -4.30 21.91 -21.00
C TRP A 53 -4.01 20.83 -22.04
N GLN A 54 -4.35 21.13 -23.30
CA GLN A 54 -4.27 20.16 -24.39
C GLN A 54 -2.89 19.56 -24.65
N PRO A 55 -1.77 20.31 -24.57
CA PRO A 55 -0.44 19.78 -24.90
C PRO A 55 -0.03 18.54 -24.11
N VAL A 56 -0.46 18.41 -22.86
CA VAL A 56 -0.10 17.26 -21.99
C VAL A 56 -1.25 16.29 -21.77
N LYS A 57 -2.46 16.61 -22.26
CA LYS A 57 -3.67 15.82 -22.01
C LYS A 57 -3.55 14.37 -22.50
N HIS A 58 -2.85 14.15 -23.62
CA HIS A 58 -2.63 12.80 -24.13
C HIS A 58 -1.82 11.95 -23.14
N ASP A 59 -0.73 12.51 -22.63
CA ASP A 59 0.20 11.83 -21.74
C ASP A 59 -0.39 11.67 -20.33
N ASP A 60 -1.10 12.68 -19.81
CA ASP A 60 -1.91 12.58 -18.60
C ASP A 60 -2.86 11.36 -18.68
N ASN A 61 -3.62 11.23 -19.79
CA ASN A 61 -4.53 10.11 -19.97
C ASN A 61 -3.81 8.77 -20.11
N ALA A 62 -2.63 8.75 -20.71
CA ALA A 62 -1.83 7.53 -20.83
C ALA A 62 -1.31 7.07 -19.46
N ALA A 63 -0.75 7.98 -18.66
CA ALA A 63 -0.32 7.69 -17.30
C ALA A 63 -1.50 7.26 -16.41
N ILE A 64 -2.65 7.92 -16.49
CA ILE A 64 -3.86 7.54 -15.74
C ILE A 64 -4.29 6.11 -16.05
N ARG A 65 -4.24 5.67 -17.32
CA ARG A 65 -4.59 4.29 -17.69
C ARG A 65 -3.66 3.26 -17.06
N GLU A 66 -2.36 3.54 -17.03
CA GLU A 66 -1.37 2.68 -16.37
C GLU A 66 -1.60 2.65 -14.85
N ILE A 67 -1.90 3.79 -14.23
CA ILE A 67 -2.23 3.87 -12.80
C ILE A 67 -3.50 3.06 -12.48
N ASP A 68 -4.56 3.19 -13.29
CA ASP A 68 -5.80 2.44 -13.12
C ASP A 68 -5.57 0.92 -13.26
N ALA A 69 -4.70 0.51 -14.19
CA ALA A 69 -4.29 -0.88 -14.32
C ALA A 69 -3.53 -1.38 -13.08
N ALA A 70 -2.55 -0.62 -12.58
CA ALA A 70 -1.81 -0.97 -11.36
C ALA A 70 -2.74 -1.12 -10.15
N ILE A 71 -3.68 -0.18 -9.95
CA ILE A 71 -4.67 -0.24 -8.87
C ILE A 71 -5.50 -1.53 -8.96
N ASN A 72 -5.90 -1.94 -10.16
CA ASN A 72 -6.68 -3.17 -10.34
C ASN A 72 -5.86 -4.42 -10.02
N GLU A 73 -4.61 -4.50 -10.48
CA GLU A 73 -3.73 -5.63 -10.16
C GLU A 73 -3.51 -5.76 -8.64
N ILE A 74 -3.28 -4.64 -7.92
CA ILE A 74 -3.10 -4.65 -6.46
C ILE A 74 -4.39 -5.06 -5.74
N LYS A 75 -5.56 -4.59 -6.20
CA LYS A 75 -6.84 -5.00 -5.61
C LYS A 75 -7.07 -6.49 -5.76
N MET A 76 -6.76 -7.06 -6.93
CA MET A 76 -6.86 -8.49 -7.18
C MET A 76 -5.88 -9.27 -6.29
N ALA A 77 -4.63 -8.80 -6.17
CA ALA A 77 -3.63 -9.39 -5.27
C ALA A 77 -4.13 -9.41 -3.81
N ALA A 78 -4.65 -8.28 -3.33
CA ALA A 78 -5.17 -8.18 -1.97
C ALA A 78 -6.41 -9.08 -1.72
N ILE A 79 -7.26 -9.28 -2.73
CA ILE A 79 -8.40 -10.21 -2.66
C ILE A 79 -7.92 -11.66 -2.61
N GLU A 80 -6.94 -12.05 -3.43
CA GLU A 80 -6.33 -13.39 -3.37
C GLU A 80 -5.68 -13.66 -2.01
N ASP A 81 -5.16 -12.62 -1.35
CA ASP A 81 -4.62 -12.69 0.00
C ASP A 81 -5.72 -12.62 1.10
N GLY A 82 -7.00 -12.51 0.72
CA GLY A 82 -8.16 -12.55 1.62
C GLY A 82 -8.49 -11.23 2.35
N LYS A 83 -8.07 -10.07 1.82
CA LYS A 83 -8.07 -8.78 2.55
C LYS A 83 -8.86 -7.68 1.83
N GLY A 84 -9.44 -6.75 2.61
CA GLY A 84 -10.11 -5.55 2.10
C GLY A 84 -9.13 -4.39 1.86
N VAL A 85 -9.38 -3.59 0.81
CA VAL A 85 -8.46 -2.56 0.28
C VAL A 85 -9.09 -1.14 0.17
N ASN A 86 -10.07 -0.86 1.03
CA ASN A 86 -10.67 0.47 1.13
C ASN A 86 -9.98 1.27 2.24
N ASP A 87 -9.30 2.35 1.85
CA ASP A 87 -8.71 3.32 2.77
C ASP A 87 -8.83 4.72 2.16
N PRO A 88 -9.21 5.76 2.94
CA PRO A 88 -9.19 7.15 2.48
C PRO A 88 -7.75 7.61 2.24
N PHE A 89 -7.52 8.39 1.19
CA PHE A 89 -6.21 9.00 0.94
C PHE A 89 -6.29 10.52 1.03
N PRO A 90 -5.36 11.18 1.74
CA PRO A 90 -5.29 12.64 1.81
C PRO A 90 -4.71 13.24 0.52
N ILE A 91 -5.18 14.43 0.16
CA ILE A 91 -4.74 15.17 -1.03
C ILE A 91 -4.49 16.62 -0.64
N ASP A 92 -3.44 17.22 -1.17
CA ASP A 92 -3.29 18.68 -1.17
C ASP A 92 -4.03 19.28 -2.37
N ALA A 93 -5.08 20.06 -2.10
CA ALA A 93 -5.94 20.65 -3.13
C ALA A 93 -5.35 21.92 -3.78
N HIS A 94 -4.18 22.41 -3.34
CA HIS A 94 -3.59 23.67 -3.81
C HIS A 94 -2.20 23.47 -4.44
N VAL A 95 -2.11 22.62 -5.46
CA VAL A 95 -0.86 22.39 -6.20
C VAL A 95 -0.84 23.19 -7.51
N SER A 96 0.34 23.66 -7.93
CA SER A 96 0.50 24.37 -9.20
C SER A 96 0.51 23.38 -10.40
N PRO A 97 0.17 23.83 -11.63
CA PRO A 97 0.24 22.97 -12.81
C PRO A 97 1.62 22.32 -13.03
N HIS A 98 2.69 23.00 -12.64
CA HIS A 98 4.06 22.51 -12.76
C HIS A 98 4.38 21.48 -11.66
N ASP A 99 4.01 21.79 -10.41
CA ASP A 99 4.31 20.94 -9.26
C ASP A 99 3.51 19.63 -9.25
N ARG A 100 2.39 19.55 -9.96
CA ARG A 100 1.54 18.35 -10.01
C ARG A 100 2.27 17.14 -10.58
N PHE A 101 3.12 17.33 -11.60
CA PHE A 101 3.83 16.24 -12.25
C PHE A 101 4.92 15.69 -11.34
N ARG A 102 5.70 16.59 -10.73
CA ARG A 102 6.65 16.25 -9.68
C ARG A 102 5.97 15.50 -8.53
N LYS A 103 4.82 15.98 -8.06
CA LYS A 103 4.04 15.33 -6.99
C LYS A 103 3.53 13.95 -7.39
N ALA A 104 3.00 13.81 -8.61
CA ALA A 104 2.60 12.51 -9.14
C ALA A 104 3.80 11.55 -9.24
N ASN A 105 4.97 12.02 -9.68
CA ASN A 105 6.19 11.23 -9.75
C ASN A 105 6.70 10.78 -8.38
N GLU A 106 6.69 11.66 -7.37
CA GLU A 106 7.03 11.32 -5.98
C GLU A 106 6.15 10.16 -5.46
N LEU A 107 4.84 10.23 -5.73
CA LEU A 107 3.88 9.20 -5.32
C LEU A 107 4.02 7.90 -6.10
N LEU A 108 4.25 7.95 -7.42
CA LEU A 108 4.51 6.77 -8.24
C LEU A 108 5.76 6.02 -7.77
N TRP A 109 6.82 6.77 -7.45
CA TRP A 109 8.05 6.18 -6.92
C TRP A 109 7.85 5.58 -5.52
N SER A 110 7.08 6.25 -4.66
CA SER A 110 6.68 5.72 -3.35
C SER A 110 5.91 4.40 -3.49
N ALA A 111 4.89 4.37 -4.35
CA ALA A 111 4.12 3.16 -4.64
C ALA A 111 4.99 2.01 -5.17
N HIS A 112 5.92 2.29 -6.10
CA HIS A 112 6.87 1.29 -6.59
C HIS A 112 7.68 0.66 -5.44
N ASN A 113 8.20 1.50 -4.54
CA ASN A 113 9.00 1.05 -3.41
C ASN A 113 8.21 0.17 -2.43
N ASP A 114 6.95 0.52 -2.18
CA ASP A 114 6.10 -0.26 -1.30
C ASP A 114 5.75 -1.60 -1.91
N LEU A 115 5.39 -1.63 -3.19
CA LEU A 115 5.13 -2.88 -3.92
C LEU A 115 6.37 -3.78 -3.93
N SER A 116 7.55 -3.21 -4.09
CA SER A 116 8.82 -3.95 -4.08
C SER A 116 9.18 -4.53 -2.70
N LYS A 117 8.65 -3.93 -1.62
CA LYS A 117 8.83 -4.39 -0.23
C LYS A 117 7.66 -5.22 0.28
N ALA A 118 6.57 -5.33 -0.48
CA ALA A 118 5.40 -6.08 -0.07
C ALA A 118 5.78 -7.54 0.20
N GLU A 119 5.13 -8.13 1.21
CA GLU A 119 5.35 -9.52 1.59
C GLU A 119 5.25 -10.43 0.37
N ASP A 120 6.21 -11.34 0.23
CA ASP A 120 6.30 -12.19 -0.93
C ASP A 120 5.34 -13.38 -0.81
N VAL A 121 4.07 -13.14 -1.12
CA VAL A 121 3.04 -14.17 -1.16
C VAL A 121 3.08 -14.83 -2.54
N PRO A 122 3.37 -16.15 -2.64
CA PRO A 122 3.57 -16.81 -3.94
C PRO A 122 2.38 -16.70 -4.89
N GLN A 123 1.16 -16.70 -4.36
CA GLN A 123 -0.09 -16.64 -5.09
C GLN A 123 -0.27 -15.30 -5.81
N SER A 124 0.00 -14.19 -5.12
CA SER A 124 -0.20 -12.84 -5.63
C SER A 124 1.05 -12.21 -6.27
N ARG A 125 2.19 -12.92 -6.29
CA ARG A 125 3.45 -12.45 -6.89
C ARG A 125 3.29 -11.97 -8.33
N GLY A 126 2.58 -12.73 -9.16
CA GLY A 126 2.37 -12.36 -10.56
C GLY A 126 1.54 -11.08 -10.74
N LEU A 127 0.58 -10.83 -9.84
CA LEU A 127 -0.24 -9.61 -9.82
C LEU A 127 0.61 -8.41 -9.38
N ARG A 128 1.39 -8.58 -8.31
CA ARG A 128 2.33 -7.58 -7.80
C ARG A 128 3.33 -7.14 -8.87
N ASP A 129 3.97 -8.10 -9.54
CA ASP A 129 4.99 -7.79 -10.54
C ASP A 129 4.39 -7.05 -11.76
N ARG A 130 3.14 -7.36 -12.15
CA ARG A 130 2.42 -6.59 -13.18
C ARG A 130 2.05 -5.19 -12.70
N ALA A 131 1.64 -5.03 -11.44
CA ALA A 131 1.39 -3.71 -10.86
C ALA A 131 2.64 -2.84 -10.94
N ILE A 132 3.81 -3.37 -10.57
CA ILE A 132 5.10 -2.66 -10.67
C ILE A 132 5.37 -2.21 -12.11
N LEU A 133 5.18 -3.07 -13.10
CA LEU A 133 5.36 -2.71 -14.51
C LEU A 133 4.46 -1.55 -14.95
N HIS A 134 3.21 -1.51 -14.48
CA HIS A 134 2.30 -0.41 -14.76
C HIS A 134 2.73 0.89 -14.07
N VAL A 135 3.18 0.82 -12.81
CA VAL A 135 3.73 1.99 -12.08
C VAL A 135 4.95 2.56 -12.80
N ASP A 136 5.87 1.72 -13.24
CA ASP A 136 7.09 2.16 -13.95
C ASP A 136 6.77 2.85 -15.28
N ARG A 137 5.78 2.33 -16.02
CA ARG A 137 5.31 2.96 -17.26
C ARG A 137 4.68 4.32 -16.98
N ALA A 138 3.81 4.42 -15.98
CA ALA A 138 3.22 5.69 -15.58
C ALA A 138 4.31 6.70 -15.20
N HIS A 139 5.31 6.28 -14.42
CA HIS A 139 6.43 7.13 -14.01
C HIS A 139 7.22 7.65 -15.21
N GLY A 140 7.55 6.79 -16.18
CA GLY A 140 8.25 7.20 -17.39
C GLY A 140 7.47 8.21 -18.24
N ILE A 141 6.14 8.06 -18.34
CA ILE A 141 5.28 9.01 -19.05
C ILE A 141 5.28 10.37 -18.34
N VAL A 142 5.09 10.38 -17.02
CA VAL A 142 5.01 11.61 -16.22
C VAL A 142 6.35 12.35 -16.19
N ASP A 143 7.48 11.66 -15.98
CA ASP A 143 8.83 12.25 -16.05
C ASP A 143 9.11 12.87 -17.43
N ASN A 144 8.80 12.17 -18.51
CA ASN A 144 8.98 12.71 -19.85
C ASN A 144 8.10 13.96 -20.08
N THR A 145 6.86 13.94 -19.59
CA THR A 145 5.94 15.07 -19.71
C THR A 145 6.48 16.28 -18.94
N GLU A 146 6.90 16.09 -17.69
CA GLU A 146 7.47 17.16 -16.84
C GLU A 146 8.66 17.85 -17.52
N ARG A 147 9.52 17.08 -18.19
CA ARG A 147 10.74 17.58 -18.84
C ARG A 147 10.50 18.27 -20.19
N THR A 148 9.45 17.90 -20.90
CA THR A 148 9.21 18.33 -22.29
C THR A 148 8.06 19.32 -22.43
N ALA A 149 7.18 19.39 -21.43
CA ALA A 149 6.09 20.34 -21.35
C ALA A 149 6.60 21.79 -21.49
N LYS A 150 6.11 22.50 -22.50
CA LYS A 150 6.42 23.92 -22.71
C LYS A 150 5.42 24.77 -21.94
N TRP A 151 5.87 25.26 -20.79
CA TRP A 151 5.11 26.14 -19.91
C TRP A 151 5.13 27.57 -20.47
N GLU A 152 4.22 27.87 -21.40
CA GLU A 152 3.96 29.21 -21.96
C GLU A 152 2.86 29.93 -21.18
#